data_AF-A0A934Z0Z2-F1
#
_entry.id   AF-A0A934Z0Z2-F1
#
_cell.length_a   1.000
_cell.length_b   1.000
_cell.length_c   1.000
_cell.angle_alpha   90.00
_cell.angle_beta   90.00
_cell.angle_gamma   90.00
#
_symmetry.space_group_name_H-M   'P 1'
#
loop_
_entity.id
_entity.type
_entity.pdbx_description
1 polymer ?
#
loop_
_entity_poly.entity_id
_entity_poly.type
_entity_poly.pdbx_seq_one_letter_code
_entity_poly.pdbx_strand_id
1 'polypeptide(L)'
;MPDTNATHVMMKMDDMDHAMLMPGMLTDEEMAKLDGLRGVEFDRFFLSSMIKHHGGAISMVDELFASYGAGQDEFVFRFASDVFADQTTEIEFLQGMLDALPPPAARP
;
A
#
# COMPACT_ATOMS: atom_id res chain seq x y z
N MET A 1 -7.01 -7.80 -10.51
CA MET A 1 -6.34 -6.97 -9.48
C MET A 1 -4.89 -6.78 -9.91
N PRO A 2 -4.30 -5.58 -9.78
CA PRO A 2 -2.89 -5.38 -10.08
C PRO A 2 -2.03 -6.15 -9.06
N ASP A 3 -0.90 -6.69 -9.52
CA ASP A 3 0.02 -7.53 -8.77
C ASP A 3 0.49 -6.85 -7.47
N THR A 4 0.11 -7.39 -6.31
CA THR A 4 0.46 -6.88 -4.96
C THR A 4 1.81 -7.39 -4.48
N ASN A 5 2.80 -7.47 -5.39
CA ASN A 5 4.08 -8.14 -5.14
C ASN A 5 4.68 -7.65 -3.81
N ALA A 6 4.67 -8.53 -2.81
CA ALA A 6 4.91 -8.18 -1.42
C ALA A 6 6.40 -7.92 -1.19
N THR A 7 6.71 -6.78 -0.59
CA THR A 7 8.09 -6.48 -0.17
C THR A 7 8.36 -7.24 1.14
N HIS A 8 9.48 -7.95 1.21
CA HIS A 8 9.93 -8.61 2.44
C HIS A 8 10.53 -7.53 3.35
N VAL A 9 9.84 -7.21 4.44
CA VAL A 9 10.41 -6.34 5.48
C VAL A 9 11.13 -7.24 6.48
N MET A 10 12.44 -7.07 6.60
CA MET A 10 13.25 -7.74 7.63
C MET A 10 13.04 -6.99 8.94
N MET A 11 12.20 -7.53 9.83
CA MET A 11 12.08 -7.04 11.19
C MET A 11 12.86 -7.96 12.12
N LYS A 12 13.68 -7.36 12.99
CA LYS A 12 14.45 -8.09 13.98
C LYS A 12 13.62 -8.22 15.26
N MET A 13 13.13 -9.42 15.54
CA MET A 13 12.46 -9.77 16.80
C MET A 13 13.29 -10.83 17.51
N ASP A 14 13.61 -10.62 18.80
CA ASP A 14 14.42 -11.51 19.64
C ASP A 14 15.75 -11.97 19.00
N ASP A 15 16.50 -11.02 18.43
CA ASP A 15 17.79 -11.25 17.77
C ASP A 15 17.76 -12.16 16.52
N MET A 16 16.56 -12.49 16.01
CA MET A 16 16.33 -13.31 14.82
C MET A 16 15.61 -12.50 13.73
N ASP A 17 16.15 -12.53 12.50
CA ASP A 17 15.51 -11.88 11.36
C ASP A 17 14.23 -12.62 10.97
N HIS A 18 13.09 -11.94 11.07
CA HIS A 18 11.82 -12.44 10.56
C HIS A 18 11.46 -11.63 9.32
N ALA A 19 11.39 -12.31 8.18
CA ALA A 19 10.82 -11.74 6.97
C ALA A 19 9.30 -11.68 7.13
N MET A 20 8.76 -10.48 7.35
CA MET A 20 7.32 -10.25 7.33
C MET A 20 6.94 -9.79 5.92
N LEU A 21 5.99 -10.48 5.29
CA LEU A 21 5.42 -10.07 4.02
C LEU A 21 4.46 -8.90 4.28
N MET A 22 4.79 -7.72 3.78
CA MET A 22 3.93 -6.54 3.84
C MET A 22 3.45 -6.23 2.42
N PRO A 23 2.24 -6.67 2.02
CA PRO A 23 1.72 -6.39 0.70
C PRO A 23 1.62 -4.88 0.47
N GLY A 24 1.83 -4.46 -0.78
CA GLY A 24 1.68 -3.07 -1.19
C GLY A 24 2.87 -2.14 -0.87
N MET A 25 3.80 -2.55 -0.02
CA MET A 25 5.01 -1.77 0.26
C MET A 25 5.90 -1.61 -0.98
N LEU A 26 6.54 -0.43 -1.10
CA LEU A 26 7.50 -0.16 -2.15
C LEU A 26 8.79 -0.95 -1.90
N THR A 27 9.37 -1.49 -2.96
CA THR A 27 10.72 -2.06 -2.92
C THR A 27 11.78 -0.94 -2.84
N ASP A 28 13.01 -1.28 -2.47
CA ASP A 28 14.13 -0.34 -2.49
C ASP A 28 14.36 0.26 -3.89
N GLU A 29 14.15 -0.53 -4.94
CA GLU A 29 14.23 -0.07 -6.33
C GLU A 29 13.09 0.89 -6.68
N GLU A 30 11.86 0.61 -6.24
CA GLU A 30 10.72 1.51 -6.42
C GLU A 30 10.92 2.83 -5.65
N MET A 31 11.48 2.76 -4.44
CA MET A 31 11.84 3.94 -3.64
C MET A 31 12.93 4.78 -4.30
N ALA A 32 14.00 4.15 -4.78
CA ALA A 32 15.07 4.85 -5.51
C ALA A 32 14.55 5.49 -6.81
N LYS A 33 13.61 4.83 -7.49
CA LYS A 33 12.93 5.40 -8.66
C LYS A 33 12.10 6.62 -8.26
N LEU A 34 11.30 6.55 -7.20
CA LEU A 34 10.51 7.67 -6.72
C LEU A 34 11.39 8.90 -6.42
N ASP A 35 12.54 8.70 -5.77
CA ASP A 35 13.51 9.76 -5.44
C ASP A 35 14.13 10.44 -6.68
N GLY A 36 14.20 9.73 -7.81
CA GLY A 36 14.71 10.26 -9.08
C GLY A 36 13.68 11.03 -9.91
N LEU A 37 12.38 10.83 -9.69
CA LEU A 37 11.32 11.39 -10.54
C LEU A 37 10.95 12.83 -10.17
N ARG A 38 10.54 13.64 -11.15
CA ARG A 38 10.11 15.03 -10.94
C ARG A 38 8.85 15.34 -11.75
N GLY A 39 8.09 16.35 -11.30
CA GLY A 39 6.89 16.84 -12.00
C GLY A 39 5.82 15.76 -12.17
N VAL A 40 5.11 15.78 -13.30
CA VAL A 40 3.96 14.88 -13.56
C VAL A 40 4.35 13.39 -13.50
N GLU A 41 5.60 13.03 -13.81
CA GLU A 41 6.06 11.65 -13.69
C GLU A 41 6.21 11.22 -12.23
N PHE A 42 6.66 12.13 -11.35
CA PHE A 42 6.66 11.91 -9.90
C PHE A 42 5.23 11.75 -9.40
N ASP A 43 4.34 12.70 -9.71
CA ASP A 43 2.95 12.67 -9.22
C ASP A 43 2.27 11.35 -9.62
N ARG A 44 2.42 10.95 -10.89
CA ARG A 44 1.86 9.70 -11.40
C ARG A 44 2.41 8.47 -10.67
N PHE A 45 3.73 8.40 -10.49
CA PHE A 45 4.34 7.27 -9.80
C PHE A 45 3.95 7.24 -8.32
N PHE A 46 4.02 8.37 -7.63
CA PHE A 46 3.61 8.50 -6.22
C PHE A 46 2.16 8.07 -5.99
N LEU A 47 1.21 8.61 -6.76
CA LEU A 47 -0.21 8.26 -6.63
C LEU A 47 -0.45 6.77 -6.89
N SER A 48 0.17 6.21 -7.94
CA SER A 48 0.05 4.78 -8.25
C SER A 48 0.64 3.90 -7.15
N SER A 49 1.78 4.32 -6.59
CA SER A 49 2.46 3.66 -5.47
C SER A 49 1.64 3.72 -4.18
N MET A 50 0.98 4.85 -3.87
CA MET A 50 0.10 4.95 -2.72
C MET A 50 -1.14 4.08 -2.88
N ILE A 51 -1.78 4.05 -4.05
CA ILE A 51 -2.90 3.14 -4.32
C ILE A 51 -2.50 1.68 -4.08
N LYS A 52 -1.32 1.26 -4.57
CA LYS A 52 -0.75 -0.07 -4.30
C LYS A 52 -0.56 -0.31 -2.79
N HIS A 53 0.02 0.65 -2.08
CA HIS A 53 0.27 0.58 -0.64
C HIS A 53 -1.02 0.45 0.18
N HIS A 54 -2.02 1.29 -0.07
CA HIS A 54 -3.32 1.21 0.59
C HIS A 54 -4.04 -0.11 0.29
N GLY A 55 -3.96 -0.62 -0.94
CA GLY A 55 -4.50 -1.94 -1.30
C GLY A 55 -3.85 -3.10 -0.54
N GLY A 56 -2.56 -2.97 -0.22
CA GLY A 56 -1.86 -3.89 0.67
C GLY A 56 -2.40 -3.88 2.10
N ALA A 57 -2.62 -2.68 2.66
CA ALA A 57 -3.21 -2.53 3.99
C ALA A 57 -4.62 -3.16 4.07
N ILE A 58 -5.46 -2.96 3.05
CA ILE A 58 -6.78 -3.60 2.96
C ILE A 58 -6.65 -5.13 2.93
N SER A 59 -5.71 -5.67 2.16
CA SER A 59 -5.48 -7.12 2.09
C SER A 59 -5.12 -7.71 3.46
N MET A 60 -4.29 -7.00 4.24
CA MET A 60 -3.95 -7.40 5.60
C MET A 60 -5.15 -7.37 6.56
N VAL A 61 -6.03 -6.37 6.41
CA VAL A 61 -7.28 -6.29 7.18
C VAL A 61 -8.22 -7.46 6.84
N ASP A 62 -8.36 -7.79 5.55
CA ASP A 62 -9.16 -8.93 5.10
C ASP A 62 -8.60 -10.26 5.66
N GLU A 63 -7.28 -10.44 5.65
CA GLU A 63 -6.61 -11.61 6.24
C GLU A 63 -6.85 -11.69 7.76
N LEU A 64 -6.76 -10.55 8.47
CA LEU A 64 -7.06 -10.47 9.89
C LEU A 64 -8.49 -10.93 10.16
N PHE A 65 -9.49 -10.41 9.43
CA PHE A 65 -10.90 -10.78 9.61
C PHE A 65 -11.23 -12.22 9.20
N ALA A 66 -10.44 -12.82 8.31
CA ALA A 66 -10.58 -14.23 7.96
C ALA A 66 -10.00 -15.20 9.02
N SER A 67 -9.20 -14.70 9.97
CA SER A 67 -8.54 -15.55 10.99
C SER A 67 -9.49 -16.02 12.09
N TYR A 68 -9.21 -17.19 12.68
CA TYR A 68 -10.06 -17.76 13.72
C TYR A 68 -9.97 -16.93 15.02
N GLY A 69 -11.10 -16.42 15.50
CA GLY A 69 -11.15 -15.50 16.65
C GLY A 69 -10.98 -14.03 16.27
N ALA A 70 -10.91 -13.69 14.98
CA ALA A 70 -10.92 -12.31 14.51
C ALA A 70 -12.19 -11.61 14.99
N GLY A 71 -12.02 -10.49 15.71
CA GLY A 71 -13.12 -9.73 16.30
C GLY A 71 -13.48 -10.09 17.74
N GLN A 72 -12.74 -10.99 18.40
CA GLN A 72 -12.87 -11.17 19.86
C GLN A 72 -12.22 -10.04 20.65
N ASP A 73 -11.23 -9.37 20.08
CA ASP A 73 -10.68 -8.13 20.61
C ASP A 73 -11.37 -6.93 19.94
N GLU A 74 -12.21 -6.22 20.71
CA GLU A 74 -12.99 -5.08 20.26
C GLU A 74 -12.09 -3.92 19.77
N PHE A 75 -10.92 -3.73 20.40
CA PHE A 75 -10.00 -2.68 20.02
C PHE A 75 -9.37 -2.97 18.66
N VAL A 76 -8.90 -4.20 18.45
CA VAL A 76 -8.33 -4.64 17.16
C VAL A 76 -9.39 -4.58 16.06
N PHE A 77 -10.61 -5.03 16.32
CA PHE A 77 -11.70 -4.98 15.36
C PHE A 77 -12.01 -3.55 14.90
N ARG A 78 -12.14 -2.64 15.87
CA ARG A 78 -12.42 -1.23 15.58
C ARG A 78 -11.30 -0.60 14.79
N PHE A 79 -10.06 -0.79 15.21
CA PHE A 79 -8.90 -0.28 14.51
C PHE A 79 -8.83 -0.78 13.05
N ALA A 80 -8.99 -2.09 12.83
CA ALA A 80 -8.97 -2.67 11.50
C ALA A 80 -10.13 -2.15 10.61
N SER A 81 -11.30 -1.93 11.20
CA SER A 81 -12.46 -1.36 10.50
C SER A 81 -12.23 0.10 10.11
N ASP A 82 -11.67 0.90 11.00
CA ASP A 82 -11.32 2.31 10.75
C ASP A 82 -10.27 2.39 9.63
N VAL A 83 -9.22 1.55 9.70
CA VAL A 83 -8.21 1.44 8.63
C VAL A 83 -8.86 1.05 7.30
N PHE A 84 -9.72 0.04 7.26
CA PHE A 84 -10.38 -0.33 6.00
C PHE A 84 -11.16 0.85 5.39
N ALA A 85 -11.97 1.54 6.19
CA ALA A 85 -12.79 2.66 5.73
C ALA A 85 -11.95 3.84 5.21
N ASP A 86 -10.92 4.23 5.96
CA ASP A 86 -10.04 5.33 5.59
C ASP A 86 -9.25 5.00 4.32
N GLN A 87 -8.62 3.83 4.27
CA GLN A 87 -7.77 3.43 3.14
C GLN A 87 -8.58 3.24 1.84
N THR A 88 -9.82 2.72 1.92
CA THR A 88 -10.72 2.66 0.75
C THR A 88 -11.07 4.06 0.25
N THR A 89 -11.38 4.98 1.15
CA THR A 89 -11.72 6.36 0.80
C THR A 89 -10.52 7.07 0.16
N GLU A 90 -9.33 6.91 0.73
CA GLU A 90 -8.09 7.48 0.19
C GLU A 90 -7.76 6.94 -1.20
N ILE A 91 -7.96 5.64 -1.47
CA ILE A 91 -7.79 5.06 -2.81
C ILE A 91 -8.67 5.78 -3.83
N GLU A 92 -9.94 6.05 -3.51
CA GLU A 92 -10.86 6.75 -4.43
C GLU A 92 -10.36 8.17 -4.73
N PHE A 93 -9.91 8.90 -3.72
CA PHE A 93 -9.33 10.24 -3.91
C PHE A 93 -8.06 10.21 -4.76
N LEU A 94 -7.13 9.29 -4.45
CA LEU A 94 -5.87 9.12 -5.19
C LEU A 94 -6.12 8.74 -6.65
N GLN A 95 -7.10 7.88 -6.92
CA GLN A 95 -7.49 7.51 -8.28
C GLN A 95 -8.05 8.72 -9.03
N GLY A 96 -8.90 9.52 -8.39
CA GLY A 96 -9.41 10.76 -8.98
C GLY A 96 -8.30 11.75 -9.32
N MET A 97 -7.28 11.89 -8.46
CA MET A 97 -6.10 12.72 -8.74
C MET A 97 -5.29 12.15 -9.91
N LEU A 98 -5.09 10.83 -9.95
CA LEU A 98 -4.33 10.15 -11.00
C LEU A 98 -4.98 10.29 -12.38
N ASP A 99 -6.31 10.19 -12.43
CA ASP A 99 -7.12 10.33 -13.65
C ASP A 99 -7.14 11.79 -14.14
N ALA A 100 -7.00 12.75 -13.24
CA ALA A 100 -6.90 14.17 -13.56
C ALA A 100 -5.51 14.60 -14.09
N LEU A 101 -4.48 13.74 -13.98
CA LEU A 101 -3.15 14.07 -14.48
C LEU A 101 -3.10 14.10 -16.02
N PRO A 102 -2.31 15.01 -16.62
CA PRO A 102 -2.06 14.99 -18.06
C PRO A 102 -1.57 13.61 -18.53
N PRO A 103 -1.88 13.20 -19.77
CA PRO A 103 -1.42 11.92 -20.30
C PRO A 103 0.13 11.85 -20.23
N PRO A 104 0.71 10.65 -20.08
CA PRO A 104 2.15 10.50 -20.07
C PRO A 104 2.77 11.19 -21.28
N ALA A 105 3.88 11.91 -21.08
CA ALA A 105 4.61 12.48 -22.20
C ALA A 105 4.95 11.36 -23.19
N ALA A 106 4.70 11.60 -24.48
CA ALA A 106 5.12 10.66 -25.51
C ALA A 106 6.64 10.48 -25.41
N ARG A 107 7.09 9.23 -25.28
CA ARG A 107 8.52 8.93 -25.27
C ARG A 107 9.12 9.38 -26.61
N PRO A 108 10.27 10.09 -26.62
CA PRO A 108 10.95 10.45 -27.86
C PRO A 108 11.40 9.21 -28.64
#